data_AF-A0A2V6PAH0-F1
#
_entry.id   AF-A0A2V6PAH0-F1
#
_cell.length_a   1.000
_cell.length_b   1.000
_cell.length_c   1.000
_cell.angle_alpha   90.00
_cell.angle_beta   90.00
_cell.angle_gamma   90.00
#
_symmetry.space_group_name_H-M   'P 1'
#
loop_
_entity.id
_entity.type
_entity.pdbx_description
1 polymer ?
#
loop_
_entity_poly.entity_id
_entity_poly.type
_entity_poly.pdbx_seq_one_letter_code
_entity_poly.pdbx_strand_id
1 'polypeptide(L)'
;LDRGLQRDGGINYGWRGRGETCITGMVLSILSYFGFDDHRLDTLVDYAVAAQMPDGGWNCQRPYGATHSSVHTTLSVLEGLRLYELQRGRNAEAVRAAQCRAREFLLMHRLFRSDRTGEIINPIFLRFSFPPRWHYDILRALDYFQAVNAPRDPRLTEAVEIVRRGQGEDGRWPLQNRYRGKTYFELERLGNPSRWNTLRALRVLKWWAAKN
;
A
#
# COMPACT_ATOMS: atom_id res chain seq x y z
N LEU A 1 -12.27 -4.04 -16.62
CA LEU A 1 -11.23 -3.41 -17.46
C LEU A 1 -11.83 -2.62 -18.62
N ASP A 2 -12.86 -3.14 -19.31
CA ASP A 2 -13.45 -2.56 -20.54
C ASP A 2 -13.85 -1.08 -20.46
N ARG A 3 -14.37 -0.63 -19.31
CA ARG A 3 -14.80 0.77 -19.12
C ARG A 3 -13.75 1.64 -18.42
N GLY A 4 -12.70 1.04 -17.88
CA GLY A 4 -11.74 1.70 -17.01
C GLY A 4 -10.37 1.92 -17.64
N LEU A 5 -9.96 1.08 -18.59
CA LEU A 5 -8.67 1.16 -19.26
C LEU A 5 -8.57 2.43 -20.11
N GLN A 6 -7.50 3.17 -19.90
CA GLN A 6 -7.21 4.44 -20.57
C GLN A 6 -6.12 4.25 -21.64
N ARG A 7 -5.95 5.26 -22.50
CA ARG A 7 -5.00 5.20 -23.63
C ARG A 7 -3.53 5.10 -23.19
N ASP A 8 -3.21 5.58 -21.99
CA ASP A 8 -1.88 5.49 -21.40
C ASP A 8 -1.60 4.12 -20.76
N GLY A 9 -2.58 3.20 -20.76
CA GLY A 9 -2.46 1.88 -20.15
C GLY A 9 -2.84 1.84 -18.67
N GLY A 10 -3.15 2.98 -18.05
CA GLY A 10 -3.65 3.02 -16.67
C GLY A 10 -5.17 2.84 -16.57
N ILE A 11 -5.69 2.78 -15.34
CA ILE A 11 -7.12 2.70 -15.04
C ILE A 11 -7.64 4.03 -14.51
N ASN A 12 -8.81 4.47 -14.99
CA ASN A 12 -9.62 5.52 -14.37
C ASN A 12 -11.11 5.21 -14.59
N TYR A 13 -11.95 5.47 -13.59
CA TYR A 13 -13.41 5.30 -13.68
C TYR A 13 -14.19 6.61 -13.52
N GLY A 14 -13.54 7.72 -13.18
CA GLY A 14 -14.16 9.04 -13.04
C GLY A 14 -14.11 9.85 -14.34
N TRP A 15 -12.90 10.05 -14.89
CA TRP A 15 -12.68 10.87 -16.08
C TRP A 15 -12.00 10.06 -17.18
N ARG A 16 -12.38 10.30 -18.44
CA ARG A 16 -11.75 9.68 -19.61
C ARG A 16 -10.53 10.49 -20.06
N GLY A 17 -9.44 9.80 -20.41
CA GLY A 17 -8.28 10.38 -21.07
C GLY A 17 -6.94 10.13 -20.38
N ARG A 18 -6.92 9.76 -19.09
CA ARG A 18 -5.69 9.47 -18.35
C ARG A 18 -5.94 8.51 -17.19
N GLY A 19 -5.05 7.53 -17.02
CA GLY A 19 -5.07 6.61 -15.89
C GLY A 19 -4.64 7.27 -14.58
N GLU A 20 -5.21 6.82 -13.46
CA GLU A 20 -4.80 7.19 -12.11
C GLU A 20 -3.99 6.06 -11.49
N THR A 21 -2.71 6.31 -11.23
CA THR A 21 -1.75 5.29 -10.77
C THR A 21 -2.18 4.53 -9.50
N CYS A 22 -2.83 5.22 -8.57
CA CYS A 22 -3.38 4.68 -7.34
C CYS A 22 -4.57 3.76 -7.62
N ILE A 23 -5.46 4.13 -8.55
CA ILE A 23 -6.56 3.27 -9.01
C ILE A 23 -6.02 2.07 -9.77
N THR A 24 -5.05 2.27 -10.67
CA THR A 24 -4.39 1.17 -11.40
C THR A 24 -3.81 0.14 -10.44
N GLY A 25 -3.06 0.58 -9.42
CA GLY A 25 -2.51 -0.31 -8.40
C GLY A 25 -3.58 -1.10 -7.65
N MET A 26 -4.66 -0.43 -7.19
CA MET A 26 -5.76 -1.12 -6.50
C MET A 26 -6.49 -2.14 -7.40
N VAL A 27 -6.75 -1.80 -8.66
CA VAL A 27 -7.40 -2.72 -9.61
C VAL A 27 -6.51 -3.90 -9.91
N LEU A 28 -5.20 -3.67 -10.11
CA LEU A 28 -4.22 -4.72 -10.29
C LEU A 28 -4.19 -5.67 -9.09
N SER A 29 -4.20 -5.14 -7.85
CA SER A 29 -4.28 -5.94 -6.63
C SER A 29 -5.51 -6.86 -6.61
N ILE A 30 -6.70 -6.30 -6.87
CA ILE A 30 -7.96 -7.06 -6.83
C ILE A 30 -7.97 -8.16 -7.88
N LEU A 31 -7.69 -7.82 -9.14
CA LEU A 31 -7.74 -8.78 -10.24
C LEU A 31 -6.70 -9.88 -10.05
N SER A 32 -5.50 -9.53 -9.59
CA SER A 32 -4.43 -10.51 -9.39
C SER A 32 -4.71 -11.43 -8.20
N TYR A 33 -5.26 -10.90 -7.11
CA TYR A 33 -5.64 -11.69 -5.94
C TYR A 33 -6.66 -12.79 -6.28
N PHE A 34 -7.65 -12.47 -7.11
CA PHE A 34 -8.68 -13.42 -7.54
C PHE A 34 -8.26 -14.30 -8.73
N GLY A 35 -7.01 -14.21 -9.18
CA GLY A 35 -6.52 -15.03 -10.29
C GLY A 35 -7.20 -14.70 -11.63
N PHE A 36 -7.74 -13.49 -11.80
CA PHE A 36 -8.44 -13.11 -13.03
C PHE A 36 -7.46 -13.13 -14.21
N ASP A 37 -7.76 -13.94 -15.23
CA ASP A 37 -6.86 -14.16 -16.36
C ASP A 37 -7.25 -13.24 -17.55
N ASP A 38 -6.61 -12.07 -17.62
CA ASP A 38 -6.78 -11.11 -18.71
C ASP A 38 -5.42 -10.52 -19.12
N HIS A 39 -5.09 -10.55 -20.42
CA HIS A 39 -3.82 -10.07 -20.94
C HIS A 39 -3.55 -8.58 -20.63
N ARG A 40 -4.61 -7.78 -20.42
CA ARG A 40 -4.50 -6.35 -20.12
C ARG A 40 -3.92 -6.08 -18.73
N LEU A 41 -3.79 -7.08 -17.86
CA LEU A 41 -3.03 -6.94 -16.61
C LEU A 41 -1.57 -6.59 -16.87
N ASP A 42 -0.98 -7.17 -17.92
CA ASP A 42 0.40 -6.91 -18.31
C ASP A 42 0.53 -5.42 -18.73
N THR A 43 -0.48 -4.86 -19.43
CA THR A 43 -0.55 -3.44 -19.76
C THR A 43 -0.60 -2.53 -18.53
N LEU A 44 -1.32 -2.92 -17.47
CA LEU A 44 -1.38 -2.14 -16.23
C LEU A 44 -0.01 -2.11 -15.52
N VAL A 45 0.72 -3.23 -15.59
CA VAL A 45 2.07 -3.36 -15.04
C VAL A 45 3.05 -2.51 -15.82
N ASP A 46 3.01 -2.55 -17.15
CA ASP A 46 3.87 -1.72 -18.00
C ASP A 46 3.65 -0.24 -17.72
N TYR A 47 2.39 0.20 -17.58
CA TYR A 47 2.06 1.54 -17.14
C TYR A 47 2.64 1.86 -15.76
N ALA A 48 2.47 0.96 -14.78
CA ALA A 48 2.97 1.19 -13.42
C ALA A 48 4.49 1.33 -13.39
N VAL A 49 5.22 0.45 -14.09
CA VAL A 49 6.69 0.51 -14.19
C VAL A 49 7.12 1.81 -14.85
N ALA A 50 6.51 2.19 -15.98
CA ALA A 50 6.83 3.42 -16.70
C ALA A 50 6.48 4.71 -15.90
N ALA A 51 5.48 4.65 -15.02
CA ALA A 51 5.05 5.77 -14.20
C ALA A 51 5.91 6.00 -12.94
N GLN A 52 6.87 5.11 -12.64
CA GLN A 52 7.71 5.22 -11.43
C GLN A 52 8.55 6.49 -11.46
N MET A 53 8.54 7.23 -10.36
CA MET A 53 9.24 8.52 -10.24
C MET A 53 10.73 8.32 -9.91
N PRO A 54 11.59 9.35 -10.07
CA PRO A 54 13.03 9.24 -9.81
C PRO A 54 13.37 8.81 -8.37
N ASP A 55 12.59 9.25 -7.39
CA ASP A 55 12.71 8.86 -5.98
C ASP A 55 12.26 7.41 -5.68
N GLY A 56 11.77 6.67 -6.68
CA GLY A 56 11.40 5.26 -6.59
C GLY A 56 9.94 5.00 -6.22
N GLY A 57 9.18 6.02 -5.85
CA GLY A 57 7.75 5.86 -5.56
C GLY A 57 6.85 6.19 -6.76
N TRP A 58 5.57 6.43 -6.46
CA TRP A 58 4.57 6.94 -7.40
C TRP A 58 3.76 8.07 -6.79
N ASN A 59 3.16 8.90 -7.65
CA ASN A 59 2.20 9.93 -7.23
C ASN A 59 1.08 10.11 -8.27
N CYS A 60 -0.17 9.95 -7.83
CA CYS A 60 -1.35 10.28 -8.65
C CYS A 60 -1.38 11.75 -9.11
N GLN A 61 -0.68 12.64 -8.40
CA GLN A 61 -0.56 14.07 -8.74
C GLN A 61 0.61 14.40 -9.68
N ARG A 62 1.42 13.41 -10.11
CA ARG A 62 2.50 13.63 -11.10
C ARG A 62 1.99 14.31 -12.39
N PRO A 63 0.87 13.87 -12.98
CA PRO A 63 0.08 14.62 -13.97
C PRO A 63 -0.05 16.13 -13.80
N TYR A 64 -0.10 16.60 -12.56
CA TYR A 64 -0.38 17.98 -12.18
C TYR A 64 0.85 18.68 -11.60
N GLY A 65 2.05 18.14 -11.85
CA GLY A 65 3.33 18.76 -11.49
C GLY A 65 3.95 18.26 -10.19
N ALA A 66 3.43 17.20 -9.55
CA ALA A 66 4.10 16.62 -8.40
C ALA A 66 5.48 16.06 -8.79
N THR A 67 6.52 16.55 -8.12
CA THR A 67 7.92 16.14 -8.31
C THR A 67 8.39 15.11 -7.30
N HIS A 68 7.60 14.87 -6.26
CA HIS A 68 7.88 13.92 -5.19
C HIS A 68 6.77 12.87 -5.09
N SER A 69 7.15 11.64 -4.79
CA SER A 69 6.22 10.52 -4.64
C SER A 69 5.35 10.63 -3.40
N SER A 70 4.23 9.90 -3.40
CA SER A 70 3.26 9.85 -2.31
C SER A 70 3.23 8.45 -1.71
N VAL A 71 3.33 8.34 -0.39
CA VAL A 71 3.22 7.05 0.32
C VAL A 71 1.90 6.31 0.02
N HIS A 72 0.80 7.05 -0.21
CA HIS A 72 -0.50 6.47 -0.58
C HIS A 72 -0.48 5.74 -1.93
N THR A 73 0.03 6.43 -2.95
CA THR A 73 0.07 5.88 -4.31
C THR A 73 1.10 4.76 -4.35
N THR A 74 2.27 4.98 -3.74
CA THR A 74 3.34 3.99 -3.69
C THR A 74 2.90 2.67 -3.06
N LEU A 75 2.25 2.70 -1.89
CA LEU A 75 1.80 1.46 -1.25
C LEU A 75 0.73 0.73 -2.08
N SER A 76 -0.19 1.46 -2.70
CA SER A 76 -1.25 0.85 -3.53
C SER A 76 -0.69 0.18 -4.79
N VAL A 77 0.36 0.75 -5.40
CA VAL A 77 1.07 0.13 -6.54
C VAL A 77 1.90 -1.06 -6.08
N LEU A 78 2.60 -0.97 -4.95
CA LEU A 78 3.39 -2.06 -4.38
C LEU A 78 2.55 -3.33 -4.14
N GLU A 79 1.38 -3.17 -3.51
CA GLU A 79 0.44 -4.29 -3.30
C GLU A 79 0.00 -4.91 -4.64
N GLY A 80 -0.28 -4.09 -5.65
CA GLY A 80 -0.71 -4.56 -6.97
C GLY A 80 0.39 -5.33 -7.69
N LEU A 81 1.60 -4.76 -7.76
CA LEU A 81 2.76 -5.40 -8.37
C LEU A 81 3.12 -6.71 -7.68
N ARG A 82 3.02 -6.77 -6.35
CA ARG A 82 3.29 -7.99 -5.58
C ARG A 82 2.30 -9.10 -5.93
N LEU A 83 1.01 -8.79 -5.95
CA LEU A 83 -0.02 -9.81 -6.24
C LEU A 83 0.04 -10.27 -7.69
N TYR A 84 0.33 -9.35 -8.63
CA TYR A 84 0.60 -9.71 -10.02
C TYR A 84 1.81 -10.65 -10.16
N GLU A 85 2.93 -10.34 -9.47
CA GLU A 85 4.12 -11.18 -9.48
C GLU A 85 3.81 -12.60 -8.98
N LEU A 86 3.05 -12.71 -7.89
CA LEU A 86 2.63 -14.01 -7.34
C LEU A 86 1.70 -14.79 -8.27
N GLN A 87 0.81 -14.10 -9.00
CA GLN A 87 -0.15 -14.75 -9.90
C GLN A 87 0.51 -15.18 -11.22
N ARG A 88 1.29 -14.30 -11.85
CA ARG A 88 1.72 -14.44 -13.25
C ARG A 88 3.21 -14.58 -13.45
N GLY A 89 4.03 -13.97 -12.60
CA GLY A 89 5.49 -14.00 -12.70
C GLY A 89 6.10 -13.43 -13.99
N ARG A 90 5.33 -12.74 -14.86
CA ARG A 90 5.82 -12.09 -16.08
C ARG A 90 6.49 -10.75 -15.77
N ASN A 91 7.40 -10.29 -16.64
CA ASN A 91 8.19 -9.06 -16.45
C ASN A 91 8.89 -9.00 -15.08
N ALA A 92 9.27 -10.17 -14.55
CA ALA A 92 9.68 -10.32 -13.16
C ALA A 92 10.84 -9.40 -12.76
N GLU A 93 11.82 -9.19 -13.64
CA GLU A 93 12.97 -8.33 -13.34
C GLU A 93 12.56 -6.87 -13.15
N ALA A 94 11.86 -6.27 -14.13
CA ALA A 94 11.40 -4.88 -14.05
C ALA A 94 10.43 -4.67 -12.89
N VAL A 95 9.52 -5.63 -12.66
CA VAL A 95 8.57 -5.59 -11.54
C VAL A 95 9.29 -5.68 -10.19
N ARG A 96 10.27 -6.57 -10.04
CA ARG A 96 11.07 -6.68 -8.81
C ARG A 96 11.91 -5.42 -8.58
N ALA A 97 12.54 -4.89 -9.61
CA ALA A 97 13.32 -3.66 -9.54
C ALA A 97 12.44 -2.47 -9.10
N ALA A 98 11.25 -2.32 -9.69
CA ALA A 98 10.30 -1.30 -9.30
C ALA A 98 9.86 -1.46 -7.85
N GLN A 99 9.52 -2.68 -7.42
CA GLN A 99 9.17 -2.97 -6.02
C GLN A 99 10.32 -2.67 -5.04
N CYS A 100 11.58 -2.98 -5.41
CA CYS A 100 12.76 -2.67 -4.60
C CYS A 100 12.91 -1.16 -4.37
N ARG A 101 12.90 -0.37 -5.44
CA ARG A 101 13.01 1.10 -5.36
C ARG A 101 11.88 1.72 -4.54
N ALA A 102 10.66 1.21 -4.69
CA ALA A 102 9.51 1.70 -3.96
C ALA A 102 9.51 1.35 -2.47
N ARG A 103 10.03 0.17 -2.10
CA ARG A 103 10.28 -0.15 -0.68
C ARG A 103 11.32 0.80 -0.10
N GLU A 104 12.41 1.07 -0.82
CA GLU A 104 13.43 2.03 -0.38
C GLU A 104 12.84 3.43 -0.19
N PHE A 105 12.00 3.91 -1.11
CA PHE A 105 11.25 5.16 -0.94
C PHE A 105 10.47 5.20 0.38
N LEU A 106 9.71 4.14 0.71
CA LEU A 106 8.96 4.08 1.96
C LEU A 106 9.88 4.02 3.20
N LEU A 107 11.03 3.34 3.09
CA LEU A 107 12.02 3.24 4.17
C LEU A 107 12.74 4.56 4.44
N MET A 108 13.08 5.32 3.40
CA MET A 108 13.62 6.69 3.53
C MET A 108 12.69 7.60 4.33
N HIS A 109 11.38 7.41 4.18
CA HIS A 109 10.35 8.11 4.94
C HIS A 109 10.05 7.47 6.30
N ARG A 110 10.75 6.41 6.71
CA ARG A 110 10.45 5.62 7.93
C ARG A 110 8.95 5.30 8.03
N LEU A 111 8.33 5.05 6.88
CA LEU A 111 6.89 4.91 6.63
C LEU A 111 6.01 6.17 6.82
N PHE A 112 6.31 7.10 7.72
CA PHE A 112 5.39 8.21 8.05
C PHE A 112 6.05 9.56 8.32
N ARG A 113 7.38 9.65 8.22
CA ARG A 113 8.15 10.88 8.42
C ARG A 113 8.57 11.48 7.09
N SER A 114 8.69 12.81 7.06
CA SER A 114 9.34 13.51 5.96
C SER A 114 10.82 13.12 5.95
N ASP A 115 11.33 12.73 4.78
CA ASP A 115 12.74 12.48 4.54
C ASP A 115 13.59 13.76 4.63
N ARG A 116 12.96 14.93 4.48
CA ARG A 116 13.60 16.24 4.58
C ARG A 116 13.59 16.82 5.99
N THR A 117 12.44 16.84 6.66
CA THR A 117 12.31 17.50 7.98
C THR A 117 12.35 16.54 9.15
N GLY A 118 12.14 15.24 8.91
CA GLY A 118 11.97 14.24 9.95
C GLY A 118 10.62 14.32 10.68
N GLU A 119 9.77 15.31 10.40
CA GLU A 119 8.45 15.45 11.02
C GLU A 119 7.44 14.42 10.50
N ILE A 120 6.36 14.20 11.24
CA ILE A 120 5.26 13.35 10.79
C ILE A 120 4.59 13.98 9.56
N ILE A 121 4.53 13.25 8.43
CA ILE A 121 3.91 13.73 7.19
C ILE A 121 2.43 14.05 7.41
N ASN A 122 1.71 13.14 8.05
CA ASN A 122 0.31 13.32 8.40
C ASN A 122 -0.05 12.47 9.63
N PRO A 123 -0.55 13.06 10.73
CA PRO A 123 -0.93 12.33 11.94
C PRO A 123 -1.94 11.20 11.71
N ILE A 124 -2.76 11.27 10.64
CA ILE A 124 -3.72 10.20 10.31
C ILE A 124 -3.03 8.86 10.00
N PHE A 125 -1.77 8.87 9.56
CA PHE A 125 -1.02 7.65 9.24
C PHE A 125 -0.75 6.78 10.48
N LEU A 126 -0.89 7.35 11.67
CA LEU A 126 -0.72 6.66 12.94
C LEU A 126 -2.06 6.12 13.50
N ARG A 127 -3.16 6.22 12.75
CA ARG A 127 -4.49 5.73 13.16
C ARG A 127 -4.91 4.52 12.32
N PHE A 128 -4.96 3.34 12.94
CA PHE A 128 -5.22 2.08 12.25
C PHE A 128 -6.68 1.96 11.78
N SER A 129 -6.84 1.86 10.46
CA SER A 129 -8.12 1.87 9.79
C SER A 129 -8.45 0.51 9.18
N PHE A 130 -9.73 0.10 9.23
CA PHE A 130 -10.19 -1.06 8.48
C PHE A 130 -11.62 -0.92 7.94
N PRO A 131 -11.87 -1.27 6.65
CA PRO A 131 -10.86 -1.44 5.62
C PRO A 131 -10.14 -0.10 5.35
N PRO A 132 -8.83 -0.10 5.00
CA PRO A 132 -8.09 1.15 4.74
C PRO A 132 -8.55 1.87 3.47
N ARG A 133 -9.24 1.17 2.54
CA ARG A 133 -9.55 1.67 1.18
C ARG A 133 -8.26 2.08 0.47
N TRP A 134 -8.22 3.26 -0.16
CA TRP A 134 -7.01 3.79 -0.78
C TRP A 134 -6.08 4.49 0.23
N HIS A 135 -6.52 4.74 1.46
CA HIS A 135 -5.75 5.50 2.43
C HIS A 135 -4.56 4.70 2.97
N TYR A 136 -3.58 5.45 3.44
CA TYR A 136 -2.34 4.96 4.01
C TYR A 136 -2.43 5.03 5.53
N ASP A 137 -1.95 3.97 6.17
CA ASP A 137 -1.55 3.97 7.57
C ASP A 137 -0.33 3.06 7.72
N ILE A 138 0.46 3.26 8.77
CA ILE A 138 1.70 2.51 8.98
C ILE A 138 1.45 1.01 9.17
N LEU A 139 0.27 0.62 9.67
CA LEU A 139 -0.05 -0.80 9.87
C LEU A 139 -0.28 -1.50 8.53
N ARG A 140 -0.98 -0.86 7.58
CA ARG A 140 -1.10 -1.37 6.20
C ARG A 140 0.27 -1.50 5.54
N ALA A 141 1.13 -0.50 5.71
CA ALA A 141 2.48 -0.55 5.14
C ALA A 141 3.32 -1.69 5.76
N LEU A 142 3.37 -1.79 7.09
CA LEU A 142 4.08 -2.89 7.77
C LEU A 142 3.50 -4.27 7.41
N ASP A 143 2.18 -4.38 7.25
CA ASP A 143 1.53 -5.61 6.82
C ASP A 143 1.92 -6.00 5.38
N TYR A 144 2.20 -5.02 4.51
CA TYR A 144 2.84 -5.28 3.22
C TYR A 144 4.30 -5.76 3.37
N PHE A 145 5.12 -5.11 4.18
CA PHE A 145 6.52 -5.49 4.40
C PHE A 145 6.65 -6.93 4.94
N GLN A 146 5.78 -7.31 5.89
CA GLN A 146 5.76 -8.70 6.39
C GLN A 146 5.27 -9.68 5.31
N ALA A 147 4.27 -9.32 4.51
CA ALA A 147 3.71 -10.21 3.48
C ALA A 147 4.71 -10.54 2.36
N VAL A 148 5.66 -9.65 2.09
CA VAL A 148 6.76 -9.90 1.15
C VAL A 148 8.01 -10.48 1.83
N ASN A 149 7.94 -10.78 3.13
CA ASN A 149 9.07 -11.17 3.98
C ASN A 149 10.29 -10.27 3.75
N ALA A 150 10.07 -8.95 3.75
CA ALA A 150 11.15 -8.00 3.55
C ALA A 150 12.25 -8.17 4.62
N PRO A 151 13.52 -7.86 4.30
CA PRO A 151 14.54 -7.74 5.32
C PRO A 151 14.11 -6.77 6.41
N ARG A 152 14.36 -7.13 7.67
CA ARG A 152 14.10 -6.26 8.81
C ARG A 152 15.10 -5.10 8.76
N ASP A 153 14.58 -3.91 8.48
CA ASP A 153 15.36 -2.68 8.37
C ASP A 153 15.18 -1.81 9.63
N PRO A 154 16.26 -1.31 10.26
CA PRO A 154 16.16 -0.46 11.45
C PRO A 154 15.25 0.77 11.29
N ARG A 155 15.05 1.28 10.07
CA ARG A 155 14.16 2.40 9.76
C ARG A 155 12.67 2.09 10.03
N LEU A 156 12.31 0.81 10.14
CA LEU A 156 10.96 0.35 10.49
C LEU A 156 10.70 0.30 12.00
N THR A 157 11.76 0.33 12.82
CA THR A 157 11.67 0.12 14.27
C THR A 157 10.61 1.02 14.91
N GLU A 158 10.63 2.30 14.57
CA GLU A 158 9.70 3.27 15.16
C GLU A 158 8.23 2.96 14.83
N ALA A 159 7.93 2.65 13.57
CA ALA A 159 6.58 2.29 13.17
C ALA A 159 6.12 0.98 13.86
N VAL A 160 7.02 0.02 14.04
CA VAL A 160 6.73 -1.22 14.77
C VAL A 160 6.49 -0.96 16.26
N GLU A 161 7.24 -0.06 16.89
CA GLU A 161 6.98 0.34 18.28
C GLU A 161 5.62 1.02 18.45
N ILE A 162 5.20 1.84 17.48
CA ILE A 162 3.86 2.44 17.48
C ILE A 162 2.79 1.36 17.39
N VAL A 163 2.97 0.35 16.52
CA VAL A 163 2.07 -0.81 16.47
C VAL A 163 2.06 -1.53 17.82
N ARG A 164 3.22 -1.85 18.42
CA ARG A 164 3.29 -2.56 19.70
C ARG A 164 2.57 -1.81 20.82
N ARG A 165 2.80 -0.51 20.94
CA ARG A 165 2.15 0.35 21.95
C ARG A 165 0.65 0.51 21.74
N GLY A 166 0.15 0.25 20.52
CA GLY A 166 -1.27 0.28 20.20
C GLY A 166 -2.06 -0.93 20.71
N GLN A 167 -1.42 -1.93 21.31
CA GLN A 167 -2.09 -3.09 21.88
C GLN A 167 -2.86 -2.69 23.15
N GLY A 168 -4.16 -3.01 23.18
CA GLY A 168 -4.99 -2.86 24.37
C GLY A 168 -4.71 -3.96 25.41
N GLU A 169 -5.26 -3.78 26.61
CA GLU A 169 -5.12 -4.72 27.74
C GLU A 169 -5.68 -6.11 27.43
N ASP A 170 -6.67 -6.20 26.53
CA ASP A 170 -7.25 -7.45 26.05
C ASP A 170 -6.41 -8.15 24.97
N GLY A 171 -5.21 -7.62 24.69
CA GLY A 171 -4.28 -8.12 23.68
C GLY A 171 -4.67 -7.76 22.24
N ARG A 172 -5.69 -6.92 22.02
CA ARG A 172 -6.21 -6.56 20.69
C ARG A 172 -5.93 -5.10 20.34
N TRP A 173 -6.05 -4.77 19.06
CA TRP A 173 -5.91 -3.40 18.56
C TRP A 173 -7.28 -2.80 18.26
N PRO A 174 -7.56 -1.56 18.70
CA PRO A 174 -8.84 -0.93 18.42
C PRO A 174 -8.97 -0.52 16.94
N LEU A 175 -10.21 -0.38 16.46
CA LEU A 175 -10.50 0.34 15.22
C LEU A 175 -10.39 1.85 15.49
N GLN A 176 -9.24 2.46 15.20
CA GLN A 176 -8.97 3.85 15.57
C GLN A 176 -9.51 4.87 14.55
N ASN A 177 -9.72 4.43 13.31
CA ASN A 177 -10.25 5.28 12.24
C ASN A 177 -11.10 4.44 11.26
N ARG A 178 -12.09 5.09 10.63
CA ARG A 178 -12.96 4.49 9.62
C ARG A 178 -13.16 5.48 8.48
N TYR A 179 -12.90 5.05 7.24
CA TYR A 179 -13.14 5.86 6.06
C TYR A 179 -14.55 5.68 5.50
N ARG A 180 -15.20 6.80 5.17
CA ARG A 180 -16.52 6.83 4.52
C ARG A 180 -16.49 6.11 3.18
N GLY A 181 -17.64 5.57 2.79
CA GLY A 181 -17.86 4.92 1.50
C GLY A 181 -18.95 3.86 1.62
N LYS A 182 -19.48 3.41 0.48
CA LYS A 182 -20.51 2.37 0.45
C LYS A 182 -19.98 1.07 1.06
N THR A 183 -20.79 0.42 1.89
CA THR A 183 -20.52 -0.86 2.53
C THR A 183 -21.80 -1.68 2.54
N TYR A 184 -21.73 -2.99 2.31
CA TYR A 184 -22.89 -3.87 2.38
C TYR A 184 -23.36 -4.11 3.82
N PHE A 185 -22.42 -4.10 4.78
CA PHE A 185 -22.70 -4.21 6.21
C PHE A 185 -21.54 -3.61 7.00
N GLU A 186 -21.79 -3.25 8.25
CA GLU A 186 -20.75 -2.78 9.17
C GLU A 186 -20.07 -3.96 9.87
N LEU A 187 -18.74 -4.06 9.72
CA LEU A 187 -17.94 -5.17 10.28
C LEU A 187 -17.61 -4.98 11.77
N GLU A 188 -17.25 -3.76 12.17
CA GLU A 188 -16.63 -3.45 13.47
C GLU A 188 -16.92 -2.00 13.88
N ARG A 189 -17.19 -1.74 15.17
CA ARG A 189 -17.48 -0.39 15.69
C ARG A 189 -16.18 0.39 15.95
N LEU A 190 -16.17 1.68 15.60
CA LEU A 190 -15.04 2.58 15.89
C LEU A 190 -14.75 2.61 17.40
N GLY A 191 -13.48 2.55 17.78
CA GLY A 191 -13.00 2.54 19.17
C GLY A 191 -12.95 1.15 19.82
N ASN A 192 -13.75 0.19 19.34
CA ASN A 192 -13.75 -1.17 19.89
C ASN A 192 -12.56 -2.00 19.39
N PRO A 193 -12.18 -3.08 20.08
CA PRO A 193 -11.23 -4.07 19.57
C PRO A 193 -11.58 -4.55 18.15
N SER A 194 -10.64 -4.40 17.23
CA SER A 194 -10.77 -4.76 15.81
C SER A 194 -10.11 -6.11 15.55
N ARG A 195 -10.85 -7.06 14.98
CA ARG A 195 -10.33 -8.38 14.56
C ARG A 195 -9.30 -8.21 13.45
N TRP A 196 -9.56 -7.30 12.51
CA TRP A 196 -8.67 -7.08 11.36
C TRP A 196 -7.40 -6.31 11.70
N ASN A 197 -7.47 -5.27 12.54
CA ASN A 197 -6.27 -4.60 13.02
C ASN A 197 -5.44 -5.56 13.87
N THR A 198 -6.09 -6.35 14.73
CA THR A 198 -5.40 -7.36 15.55
C THR A 198 -4.68 -8.38 14.67
N LEU A 199 -5.32 -8.95 13.65
CA LEU A 199 -4.68 -9.90 12.75
C LEU A 199 -3.43 -9.32 12.07
N ARG A 200 -3.54 -8.11 11.51
CA ARG A 200 -2.42 -7.44 10.83
C ARG A 200 -1.30 -7.10 11.81
N ALA A 201 -1.62 -6.57 12.98
CA ALA A 201 -0.64 -6.25 14.01
C ALA A 201 0.11 -7.50 14.49
N LEU A 202 -0.61 -8.60 14.74
CA LEU A 202 0.02 -9.87 15.14
C LEU A 202 0.96 -10.43 14.06
N ARG A 203 0.58 -10.34 12.78
CA ARG A 203 1.46 -10.74 11.66
C ARG A 203 2.75 -9.90 11.64
N VAL A 204 2.60 -8.58 11.74
CA VAL A 204 3.74 -7.64 11.77
C VAL A 204 4.65 -7.91 12.95
N LEU A 205 4.11 -8.04 14.17
CA LEU A 205 4.92 -8.28 15.37
C LEU A 205 5.60 -9.65 15.34
N LYS A 206 4.93 -10.69 14.82
CA LYS A 206 5.53 -12.02 14.64
C LYS A 206 6.69 -11.97 13.64
N TRP A 207 6.50 -11.31 12.50
CA TRP A 207 7.56 -11.14 11.49
C TRP A 207 8.75 -10.36 12.05
N TRP A 208 8.50 -9.30 12.82
CA TRP A 208 9.56 -8.49 13.43
C TRP A 208 10.35 -9.26 14.50
N ALA A 209 9.68 -10.10 15.28
CA ALA A 209 10.27 -10.86 16.39
C ALA A 209 10.95 -12.17 15.96
N ALA A 210 10.71 -12.67 14.74
CA ALA A 210 11.35 -13.90 14.27
C ALA A 210 12.87 -13.77 14.34
N LYS A 211 13.58 -14.81 14.80
CA LYS A 211 15.05 -14.85 14.69
C LYS A 211 15.41 -15.03 13.21
N ASN A 212 16.42 -14.29 12.74
CA ASN A 212 17.04 -14.58 11.43
C ASN A 212 17.66 -15.98 11.47
#